data_AF-A0A9D9NI75-F1
#
_entry.id   AF-A0A9D9NI75-F1
#
_cell.length_a   1.000
_cell.length_b   1.000
_cell.length_c   1.000
_cell.angle_alpha   90.00
_cell.angle_beta   90.00
_cell.angle_gamma   90.00
#
_symmetry.space_group_name_H-M   'P 1'
#
loop_
_entity.id
_entity.type
_entity.pdbx_description
1 polymer ?
#
loop_
_entity_poly.entity_id
_entity_poly.type
_entity_poly.pdbx_seq_one_letter_code
_entity_poly.pdbx_strand_id
1 'polypeptide(L)'
;MVDFSKFESICPYTDEEAVEALSKVADNPLVIQVSRYFFPDKEPEFLKNLLKSVRSVDEFQILVMTKVVDWVIKHTAKEFTYDGVEHIDPSKKFLAMSNHRDIILDPALTQLVLYDNKIPMTEIAVGDNLLTNPFIEYLIRSNRMIKV
;
A
#
# COMPACT_ATOMS: atom_id res chain seq x y z
N MET A 1 16.73 -22.10 -10.27
CA MET A 1 16.08 -21.03 -9.51
C MET A 1 17.11 -19.95 -9.23
N VAL A 2 16.73 -18.68 -9.37
CA VAL A 2 17.59 -17.55 -9.01
C VAL A 2 17.61 -17.45 -7.48
N ASP A 3 18.80 -17.31 -6.90
CA ASP A 3 18.97 -17.10 -5.46
C ASP A 3 18.70 -15.63 -5.13
N PHE A 4 17.65 -15.39 -4.34
CA PHE A 4 17.21 -14.06 -3.91
C PHE A 4 17.62 -13.71 -2.48
N SER A 5 18.37 -14.57 -1.77
CA SER A 5 18.77 -14.36 -0.37
C SER A 5 19.45 -13.00 -0.15
N LYS A 6 20.27 -12.55 -1.11
CA LYS A 6 20.93 -11.25 -1.07
C LYS A 6 19.99 -10.03 -1.14
N PHE A 7 18.71 -10.23 -1.45
CA PHE A 7 17.70 -9.18 -1.59
C PHE A 7 16.64 -9.23 -0.48
N GLU A 8 16.73 -10.16 0.48
CA GLU A 8 15.74 -10.32 1.56
C GLU A 8 15.49 -9.03 2.36
N SER A 9 16.50 -8.19 2.49
CA SER A 9 16.41 -6.90 3.21
C SER A 9 15.65 -5.82 2.45
N ILE A 10 15.41 -6.01 1.15
CA ILE A 10 14.73 -5.04 0.29
C ILE A 10 13.42 -5.53 -0.32
N CYS A 11 13.21 -6.84 -0.34
CA CYS A 11 11.99 -7.44 -0.87
C CYS A 11 10.76 -7.07 -0.03
N PRO A 12 9.58 -6.97 -0.66
CA PRO A 12 8.32 -6.95 0.07
C PRO A 12 8.17 -8.19 0.93
N TYR A 13 7.27 -8.11 1.90
CA TYR A 13 6.90 -9.28 2.70
C TYR A 13 6.08 -10.28 1.89
N THR A 14 6.28 -11.56 2.22
CA THR A 14 5.33 -12.64 1.94
C THR A 14 4.02 -12.41 2.71
N ASP A 15 2.97 -13.15 2.39
CA ASP A 15 1.69 -13.04 3.08
C ASP A 15 1.82 -13.35 4.58
N GLU A 16 2.60 -14.38 4.94
CA GLU A 16 2.85 -14.74 6.33
C GLU A 16 3.58 -13.63 7.09
N GLU A 17 4.64 -13.08 6.51
CA GLU A 17 5.40 -11.97 7.09
C GLU A 17 4.55 -10.70 7.22
N ALA A 18 3.72 -10.41 6.21
CA ALA A 18 2.84 -9.26 6.20
C ALA A 18 1.76 -9.37 7.29
N VAL A 19 1.15 -10.55 7.48
CA VAL A 19 0.17 -10.76 8.56
C VAL A 19 0.80 -10.54 9.94
N GLU A 20 2.01 -11.03 10.17
CA GLU A 20 2.72 -10.80 11.43
C GLU A 20 3.05 -9.31 11.62
N ALA A 21 3.59 -8.67 10.58
CA ALA A 21 3.98 -7.26 10.60
C ALA A 21 2.77 -6.34 10.82
N LEU A 22 1.65 -6.59 10.13
CA LEU A 22 0.41 -5.82 10.27
C LEU A 22 -0.21 -6.00 11.66
N SER A 23 -0.05 -7.16 12.30
CA SER A 23 -0.45 -7.32 13.71
C SER A 23 0.39 -6.43 14.63
N LYS A 24 1.69 -6.27 14.38
CA LYS A 24 2.56 -5.34 15.14
C LYS A 24 2.17 -3.88 14.87
N VAL A 25 1.86 -3.55 13.61
CA VAL A 25 1.34 -2.22 13.23
C VAL A 25 0.05 -1.92 14.00
N ALA A 26 -0.89 -2.87 14.05
CA ALA A 26 -2.20 -2.71 14.69
C ALA A 26 -2.13 -2.35 16.19
N ASP A 27 -1.06 -2.74 16.88
CA ASP A 27 -0.87 -2.44 18.30
C ASP A 27 -0.13 -1.12 18.56
N ASN A 28 0.31 -0.40 17.50
CA ASN A 28 0.87 0.93 17.65
C ASN A 28 -0.23 1.95 18.03
N PRO A 29 -0.03 2.79 19.07
CA PRO A 29 -1.00 3.80 19.49
C PRO A 29 -1.45 4.77 18.39
N LEU A 30 -0.59 5.04 17.40
CA LEU A 30 -0.91 5.90 16.26
C LEU A 30 -2.05 5.35 15.39
N VAL A 31 -2.27 4.03 15.38
CA VAL A 31 -3.32 3.41 14.55
C VAL A 31 -4.71 3.92 14.93
N ILE A 32 -4.96 4.21 16.21
CA ILE A 32 -6.25 4.76 16.64
C ILE A 32 -6.46 6.18 16.07
N GLN A 33 -5.38 6.98 15.99
CA GLN A 33 -5.45 8.33 15.41
C GLN A 33 -5.67 8.25 13.89
N VAL A 34 -4.95 7.36 13.21
CA VAL A 34 -5.12 7.09 11.78
C VAL A 34 -6.54 6.59 11.48
N SER A 35 -7.08 5.70 12.33
CA SER A 35 -8.45 5.18 12.20
C SER A 35 -9.47 6.31 12.25
N ARG A 36 -9.37 7.20 13.23
CA ARG A 36 -10.28 8.36 13.38
C ARG A 36 -10.21 9.32 12.20
N TYR A 37 -9.04 9.47 11.58
CA TYR A 37 -8.85 10.39 10.48
C TYR A 37 -9.40 9.86 9.16
N PHE A 38 -9.00 8.64 8.77
CA PHE A 38 -9.40 8.06 7.47
C PHE A 38 -10.72 7.29 7.51
N PHE A 39 -11.18 6.90 8.70
CA PHE A 39 -12.44 6.17 8.91
C PHE A 39 -13.30 6.86 9.98
N PRO A 40 -13.67 8.14 9.80
CA PRO A 40 -14.35 8.94 10.84
C PRO A 40 -15.74 8.40 11.22
N ASP A 41 -16.40 7.67 10.31
CA ASP A 41 -17.71 7.06 10.54
C ASP A 41 -17.64 5.67 11.21
N LYS A 42 -16.45 5.24 11.66
CA LYS A 42 -16.21 3.95 12.31
C LYS A 42 -15.72 4.15 13.74
N GLU A 43 -15.85 3.09 14.54
CA GLU A 43 -15.29 3.08 15.90
C GLU A 43 -13.77 3.30 15.87
N PRO A 44 -13.17 3.95 16.88
CA PRO A 44 -11.75 4.28 16.90
C PRO A 44 -10.80 3.08 16.70
N GLU A 45 -11.19 1.89 17.13
CA GLU A 45 -10.43 0.64 17.01
C GLU A 45 -10.65 -0.07 15.67
N PHE A 46 -11.45 0.47 14.76
CA PHE A 46 -11.79 -0.17 13.49
C PHE A 46 -10.56 -0.59 12.69
N LEU A 47 -9.64 0.34 12.42
CA LEU A 47 -8.42 0.03 11.65
C LEU A 47 -7.56 -1.01 12.36
N LYS A 48 -7.44 -0.94 13.69
CA LYS A 48 -6.72 -1.92 14.49
C LYS A 48 -7.29 -3.34 14.28
N ASN A 49 -8.61 -3.49 14.38
CA ASN A 49 -9.26 -4.78 14.20
C ASN A 49 -9.16 -5.26 12.75
N LEU A 50 -9.26 -4.35 11.78
CA LEU A 50 -9.13 -4.65 10.36
C LEU A 50 -7.73 -5.18 10.04
N LEU A 51 -6.67 -4.51 10.50
CA LEU A 51 -5.28 -4.94 10.33
C LEU A 51 -5.03 -6.35 10.89
N LYS A 52 -5.65 -6.70 12.03
CA LYS A 52 -5.54 -8.06 12.62
C LYS A 52 -6.36 -9.13 11.88
N SER A 53 -7.35 -8.71 11.11
CA SER A 53 -8.19 -9.63 10.32
C SER A 53 -7.63 -9.97 8.95
N VAL A 54 -6.72 -9.14 8.42
CA VAL A 54 -6.06 -9.37 7.12
C VAL A 54 -5.35 -10.73 7.09
N ARG A 55 -5.38 -11.38 5.92
CA ARG A 55 -4.76 -12.68 5.65
C ARG A 55 -3.73 -12.68 4.53
N SER A 56 -3.58 -11.59 3.78
CA SER A 56 -2.60 -11.47 2.70
C SER A 56 -2.24 -10.00 2.42
N VAL A 57 -1.15 -9.79 1.68
CA VAL A 57 -0.76 -8.47 1.16
C VAL A 57 -1.87 -7.86 0.31
N ASP A 58 -2.52 -8.68 -0.54
CA ASP A 58 -3.65 -8.23 -1.37
C ASP A 58 -4.82 -7.75 -0.52
N GLU A 59 -5.20 -8.49 0.53
CA GLU A 59 -6.26 -8.07 1.43
C GLU A 59 -5.93 -6.76 2.14
N PHE A 60 -4.68 -6.56 2.57
CA PHE A 60 -4.25 -5.29 3.15
C PHE A 60 -4.42 -4.14 2.15
N GLN A 61 -3.92 -4.31 0.93
CA GLN A 61 -4.03 -3.29 -0.11
C GLN A 61 -5.49 -2.96 -0.42
N ILE A 62 -6.34 -3.97 -0.59
CA ILE A 62 -7.74 -3.81 -0.98
C ILE A 62 -8.58 -3.25 0.17
N LEU A 63 -8.48 -3.81 1.38
CA LEU A 63 -9.36 -3.46 2.49
C LEU A 63 -8.94 -2.17 3.19
N VAL A 64 -7.65 -1.84 3.16
CA VAL A 64 -7.09 -0.66 3.84
C VAL A 64 -6.63 0.39 2.83
N MET A 65 -5.63 0.06 2.00
CA MET A 65 -4.92 1.09 1.22
C MET A 65 -5.81 1.75 0.17
N THR A 66 -6.62 0.99 -0.58
CA THR A 66 -7.57 1.59 -1.55
C THR A 66 -8.54 2.55 -0.85
N LYS A 67 -9.00 2.22 0.36
CA LYS A 67 -9.93 3.05 1.14
C LYS A 67 -9.28 4.32 1.64
N VAL A 68 -8.02 4.25 2.06
CA VAL A 68 -7.23 5.42 2.44
C VAL A 68 -7.03 6.35 1.23
N VAL A 69 -6.64 5.81 0.07
CA VAL A 69 -6.42 6.61 -1.14
C VAL A 69 -7.75 7.21 -1.64
N ASP A 70 -8.84 6.44 -1.66
CA ASP A 70 -10.19 6.93 -1.96
C ASP A 70 -10.59 8.08 -1.05
N TRP A 71 -10.31 7.96 0.25
CA TRP A 71 -10.60 9.02 1.22
C TRP A 71 -9.80 10.28 0.89
N VAL A 72 -8.51 10.15 0.59
CA VAL A 72 -7.65 11.28 0.22
C VAL A 72 -8.19 11.99 -1.01
N ILE A 73 -8.52 11.27 -2.07
CA ILE A 73 -9.10 11.85 -3.29
C ILE A 73 -10.36 12.63 -2.97
N LYS A 74 -11.31 12.02 -2.25
CA LYS A 74 -12.61 12.62 -1.94
C LYS A 74 -12.54 13.91 -1.11
N HIS A 75 -11.51 14.05 -0.27
CA HIS A 75 -11.40 15.17 0.67
C HIS A 75 -10.38 16.24 0.25
N THR A 76 -9.45 15.91 -0.65
CA THR A 76 -8.33 16.81 -0.98
C THR A 76 -8.24 17.16 -2.46
N ALA A 77 -8.82 16.35 -3.35
CA ALA A 77 -8.85 16.63 -4.77
C ALA A 77 -10.19 17.27 -5.16
N LYS A 78 -10.14 18.27 -6.06
CA LYS A 78 -11.35 18.80 -6.69
C LYS A 78 -11.94 17.77 -7.67
N GLU A 79 -11.06 17.11 -8.41
CA GLU A 79 -11.38 16.13 -9.44
C GLU A 79 -10.18 15.19 -9.59
N PHE A 80 -10.45 13.92 -9.89
CA PHE A 80 -9.45 12.92 -10.22
C PHE A 80 -9.88 12.19 -11.48
N THR A 81 -9.05 12.25 -12.52
CA THR A 81 -9.29 11.63 -13.83
C THR A 81 -8.03 10.94 -14.30
N TYR A 82 -8.21 9.93 -15.14
CA TYR A 82 -7.13 9.18 -15.79
C TYR A 82 -7.62 8.68 -17.15
N ASP A 83 -6.68 8.43 -18.06
CA ASP A 83 -6.90 7.88 -19.40
C ASP A 83 -5.81 6.86 -19.77
N GLY A 84 -5.95 6.19 -20.91
CA GLY A 84 -4.92 5.30 -21.46
C GLY A 84 -4.78 3.95 -20.76
N VAL A 85 -5.63 3.63 -19.78
CA VAL A 85 -5.63 2.34 -19.08
C VAL A 85 -5.94 1.18 -20.03
N GLU A 86 -6.69 1.43 -21.10
CA GLU A 86 -7.01 0.48 -22.17
C GLU A 86 -5.79 0.03 -22.96
N HIS A 87 -4.66 0.73 -22.86
CA HIS A 87 -3.39 0.34 -23.49
C HIS A 87 -2.57 -0.64 -22.64
N ILE A 88 -2.97 -0.88 -21.38
CA ILE A 88 -2.29 -1.82 -20.49
C ILE A 88 -2.84 -3.22 -20.76
N ASP A 89 -1.98 -4.12 -21.23
CA ASP A 89 -2.29 -5.54 -21.39
C ASP A 89 -2.07 -6.28 -20.06
N PRO A 90 -3.12 -6.72 -19.34
CA PRO A 90 -2.98 -7.32 -18.02
C PRO A 90 -2.26 -8.67 -18.03
N SER A 91 -2.07 -9.28 -19.21
CA SER A 91 -1.33 -10.54 -19.36
C SER A 91 0.19 -10.34 -19.39
N LYS A 92 0.66 -9.10 -19.58
CA LYS A 92 2.07 -8.76 -19.71
C LYS A 92 2.61 -8.10 -18.45
N LYS A 93 3.91 -8.29 -18.21
CA LYS A 93 4.64 -7.51 -17.21
C LYS A 93 4.90 -6.11 -17.77
N PHE A 94 4.77 -5.10 -16.92
CA PHE A 94 5.06 -3.71 -17.25
C PHE A 94 5.73 -3.02 -16.07
N LEU A 95 6.41 -1.91 -16.35
CA LEU A 95 6.96 -0.99 -15.36
C LEU A 95 6.20 0.32 -15.50
N ALA A 96 5.44 0.70 -14.47
CA ALA A 96 4.86 2.03 -14.39
C ALA A 96 5.94 3.04 -13.96
N MET A 97 5.99 4.18 -14.63
CA MET A 97 6.87 5.29 -14.27
C MET A 97 6.05 6.56 -14.18
N SER A 98 6.12 7.25 -13.04
CA SER A 98 5.54 8.58 -12.85
C SER A 98 6.65 9.63 -12.80
N ASN A 99 6.26 10.89 -12.89
CA ASN A 99 7.14 11.99 -12.50
C ASN A 99 7.38 11.96 -10.97
N HIS A 100 8.30 12.79 -10.48
CA HIS A 100 8.73 12.77 -9.07
C HIS A 100 8.07 13.87 -8.24
N ARG A 101 6.76 14.12 -8.43
CA ARG A 101 6.11 15.22 -7.73
C ARG A 101 5.70 14.84 -6.32
N ASP A 102 5.23 13.61 -6.12
CA ASP A 102 4.86 13.09 -4.81
C ASP A 102 5.28 11.62 -4.65
N ILE A 103 6.24 11.38 -3.76
CA ILE A 103 6.82 10.05 -3.54
C ILE A 103 5.83 9.03 -2.94
N ILE A 104 4.72 9.48 -2.33
CA ILE A 104 3.73 8.60 -1.69
C ILE A 104 2.46 8.50 -2.52
N LEU A 105 1.90 9.64 -2.95
CA LEU A 105 0.59 9.66 -3.61
C LEU A 105 0.66 9.24 -5.08
N ASP A 106 1.73 9.55 -5.82
CA ASP A 106 1.84 9.15 -7.23
C ASP A 106 1.73 7.63 -7.42
N PRO A 107 2.50 6.79 -6.68
CA PRO A 107 2.33 5.34 -6.79
C PRO A 107 1.00 4.87 -6.20
N ALA A 108 0.49 5.48 -5.13
CA ALA A 108 -0.76 5.07 -4.51
C ALA A 108 -1.99 5.30 -5.41
N LEU A 109 -2.05 6.44 -6.11
CA LEU A 109 -3.06 6.74 -7.13
C LEU A 109 -2.96 5.76 -8.31
N THR A 110 -1.73 5.44 -8.73
CA THR A 110 -1.50 4.43 -9.78
C THR A 110 -2.05 3.07 -9.35
N GLN A 111 -1.77 2.61 -8.12
CA GLN A 111 -2.32 1.35 -7.62
C GLN A 111 -3.84 1.35 -7.59
N LEU A 112 -4.47 2.45 -7.18
CA LEU A 112 -5.93 2.57 -7.16
C LEU A 112 -6.52 2.45 -8.57
N VAL A 113 -5.93 3.13 -9.57
CA VAL A 113 -6.38 3.05 -10.97
C VAL A 113 -6.26 1.61 -11.50
N LEU A 114 -5.15 0.92 -11.21
CA LEU A 114 -4.98 -0.48 -11.60
C LEU A 114 -6.06 -1.37 -10.96
N TYR A 115 -6.27 -1.20 -9.65
CA TYR A 115 -7.28 -1.95 -8.89
C TYR A 115 -8.69 -1.76 -9.45
N ASP A 116 -9.12 -0.50 -9.67
CA ASP A 116 -10.46 -0.18 -10.19
C ASP A 116 -10.70 -0.76 -11.59
N ASN A 117 -9.64 -0.91 -12.39
CA ASN A 117 -9.69 -1.50 -13.73
C ASN A 117 -9.42 -3.02 -13.74
N LYS A 118 -9.38 -3.68 -12.57
CA LYS A 118 -9.11 -5.12 -12.41
C LYS A 118 -7.77 -5.56 -13.01
N ILE A 119 -6.81 -4.64 -13.05
CA ILE A 119 -5.43 -4.92 -13.43
C ILE A 119 -4.66 -5.25 -12.15
N PRO A 120 -3.80 -6.30 -12.14
CA PRO A 120 -2.98 -6.60 -10.98
C PRO A 120 -2.14 -5.38 -10.54
N MET A 121 -2.25 -5.05 -9.25
CA MET A 121 -1.40 -4.03 -8.62
C MET A 121 0.08 -4.42 -8.69
N THR A 122 0.95 -3.43 -8.80
CA THR A 122 2.39 -3.63 -8.97
C THR A 122 3.14 -3.55 -7.64
N GLU A 123 4.40 -3.96 -7.67
CA GLU A 123 5.37 -3.53 -6.65
C GLU A 123 5.67 -2.04 -6.79
N ILE A 124 6.06 -1.40 -5.69
CA ILE A 124 6.34 0.05 -5.62
C ILE A 124 7.75 0.26 -5.08
N ALA A 125 8.61 0.96 -5.82
CA ALA A 125 9.93 1.33 -5.33
C ALA A 125 9.84 2.50 -4.34
N VAL A 126 10.53 2.41 -3.20
CA VAL A 126 10.60 3.48 -2.20
C VAL A 126 12.00 3.61 -1.62
N GLY A 127 12.48 4.84 -1.48
CA GLY A 127 13.82 5.12 -0.96
C GLY A 127 13.99 4.64 0.48
N ASP A 128 15.12 4.00 0.76
CA ASP A 128 15.49 3.51 2.09
C ASP A 128 15.55 4.60 3.17
N ASN A 129 15.73 5.85 2.77
CA ASN A 129 15.74 7.02 3.62
C ASN A 129 14.42 7.24 4.38
N LEU A 130 13.33 6.63 3.94
CA LEU A 130 12.02 6.68 4.63
C LEU A 130 11.88 5.58 5.70
N LEU A 131 12.76 4.57 5.69
CA LEU A 131 12.71 3.40 6.57
C LEU A 131 13.55 3.61 7.83
N THR A 132 13.27 4.69 8.55
CA THR A 132 14.01 5.08 9.77
C THR A 132 13.48 4.46 11.05
N ASN A 133 12.28 3.84 11.01
CA ASN A 133 11.62 3.22 12.16
C ASN A 133 10.99 1.87 11.74
N PRO A 134 11.16 0.80 12.55
CA PRO A 134 10.53 -0.51 12.30
C PRO A 134 9.04 -0.47 11.99
N PHE A 135 8.28 0.45 12.60
CA PHE A 135 6.84 0.60 12.33
C PHE A 135 6.56 0.98 10.86
N ILE A 136 7.37 1.87 10.30
CA ILE A 136 7.24 2.30 8.91
C ILE A 136 7.69 1.18 7.97
N GLU A 137 8.75 0.44 8.34
CA GLU A 137 9.19 -0.72 7.57
C GLU A 137 8.12 -1.81 7.51
N TYR A 138 7.46 -2.10 8.63
CA TYR A 138 6.35 -3.05 8.65
C TYR A 138 5.24 -2.68 7.69
N LEU A 139 4.84 -1.41 7.67
CA LEU A 139 3.78 -0.91 6.79
C LEU A 139 4.19 -0.97 5.31
N ILE A 140 5.37 -0.45 4.99
CA ILE A 140 5.88 -0.33 3.61
C ILE A 140 6.07 -1.71 2.99
N ARG A 141 6.73 -2.64 3.69
CA ARG A 141 6.98 -3.98 3.16
C ARG A 141 5.71 -4.84 3.08
N SER A 142 4.74 -4.61 3.96
CA SER A 142 3.40 -5.23 3.86
C SER A 142 2.56 -4.65 2.72
N ASN A 143 2.95 -3.51 2.14
CA ASN A 143 2.26 -2.85 1.05
C ASN A 143 2.88 -3.12 -0.33
N ARG A 144 3.57 -4.26 -0.49
CA ARG A 144 4.26 -4.63 -1.75
C ARG A 144 5.33 -3.61 -2.19
N MET A 145 5.94 -2.90 -1.26
CA MET A 145 6.97 -1.91 -1.60
C MET A 145 8.37 -2.52 -1.52
N ILE A 146 9.19 -2.24 -2.53
CA ILE A 146 10.60 -2.62 -2.62
C ILE A 146 11.44 -1.44 -2.11
N LYS A 147 12.34 -1.72 -1.17
CA LYS A 147 13.31 -0.75 -0.68
C LYS A 147 14.42 -0.52 -1.71
N VAL A 148 14.69 0.73 -2.06
CA VAL A 148 15.77 1.12 -3.00
C VAL A 148 16.76 2.09 -2.40
#